data_AF-A0A957QVE4-F1
#
_entry.id   AF-A0A957QVE4-F1
#
_cell.length_a   1.000
_cell.length_b   1.000
_cell.length_c   1.000
_cell.angle_alpha   90.00
_cell.angle_beta   90.00
_cell.angle_gamma   90.00
#
_symmetry.space_group_name_H-M   'P 1'
#
loop_
_entity.id
_entity.type
_entity.pdbx_description
1 polymer ?
#
loop_
_entity_poly.entity_id
_entity_poly.type
_entity_poly.pdbx_seq_one_letter_code
_entity_poly.pdbx_strand_id
1 'polypeptide(L)'
;SLAPLLDRLRAAGWPAPEVGLDIADGRGRIVAAAELAWRARRVAVFLPGQESDLLLAGQANWRTFLAGDVAACVDALLALDNVETTR
;
A
#
# COMPACT_ATOMS: atom_id res chain seq x y z
N SER A 1 9.55 -8.50 -9.32
CA SER A 1 10.07 -7.12 -9.24
C SER A 1 8.89 -6.16 -9.15
N LEU A 2 8.98 -5.13 -8.30
CA LEU A 2 7.95 -4.09 -8.14
C LEU A 2 8.18 -2.85 -9.02
N ALA A 3 9.24 -2.83 -9.83
CA ALA A 3 9.57 -1.67 -10.66
C ALA A 3 8.41 -1.20 -11.58
N PRO A 4 7.67 -2.09 -12.28
CA PRO A 4 6.57 -1.64 -13.14
C PRO A 4 5.41 -0.98 -12.39
N LEU A 5 5.16 -1.41 -11.14
CA LEU A 5 4.18 -0.78 -10.25
C LEU A 5 4.61 0.66 -9.93
N LEU A 6 5.87 0.81 -9.49
CA LEU A 6 6.44 2.10 -9.09
C LEU A 6 6.50 3.09 -10.26
N ASP A 7 6.87 2.63 -11.45
CA ASP A 7 6.92 3.47 -12.65
C ASP A 7 5.54 4.01 -13.03
N ARG A 8 4.50 3.17 -12.97
CA ARG A 8 3.12 3.61 -13.26
C ARG A 8 2.60 4.59 -12.22
N LEU A 9 2.83 4.33 -10.93
CA LEU A 9 2.42 5.24 -9.85
C LEU A 9 3.14 6.59 -9.95
N ARG A 10 4.45 6.57 -10.21
CA ARG A 10 5.24 7.78 -10.45
C ARG A 10 4.74 8.58 -11.65
N ALA A 11 4.42 7.91 -12.76
CA ALA A 11 3.86 8.56 -13.95
C ALA A 11 2.48 9.20 -13.67
N ALA A 12 1.73 8.66 -12.72
CA ALA A 12 0.45 9.22 -12.26
C ALA A 12 0.59 10.28 -11.14
N GLY A 13 1.82 10.67 -10.77
CA GLY A 13 2.06 11.72 -9.78
C GLY A 13 1.99 11.26 -8.32
N TRP A 14 1.99 9.95 -8.06
CA TRP A 14 2.09 9.46 -6.68
C TRP A 14 3.46 9.80 -6.09
N PRO A 15 3.52 10.14 -4.79
CA PRO A 15 4.79 10.32 -4.10
C PRO A 15 5.57 9.00 -4.05
N ALA A 16 6.88 9.08 -3.80
CA ALA A 16 7.68 7.88 -3.54
C ALA A 16 7.15 7.16 -2.28
N PRO A 17 7.07 5.82 -2.27
CA PRO A 17 6.71 5.07 -1.08
C PRO A 17 7.85 5.02 -0.06
N GLU A 18 7.48 4.79 1.20
CA GLU A 18 8.37 4.21 2.22
C GLU A 18 8.51 2.71 1.93
N VAL A 19 9.75 2.20 1.94
CA VAL A 19 10.06 0.77 1.71
C VAL A 19 10.23 0.07 3.04
N GLY A 20 9.65 -1.13 3.20
CA GLY A 20 9.81 -1.95 4.42
C GLY A 20 9.19 -1.30 5.66
N LEU A 21 7.97 -0.76 5.52
CA LEU A 21 7.34 0.01 6.57
C LEU A 21 6.73 -0.87 7.67
N ASP A 22 7.22 -0.70 8.90
CA ASP A 22 6.57 -1.24 10.09
C ASP A 22 5.25 -0.51 10.37
N ILE A 23 4.16 -1.28 10.41
CA ILE A 23 2.82 -0.82 10.73
C ILE A 23 2.48 -1.21 12.15
N ALA A 24 2.10 -0.20 12.95
CA ALA A 24 1.66 -0.38 14.33
C ALA A 24 0.14 -0.44 14.46
N ASP A 25 -0.33 -1.20 15.46
CA ASP A 25 -1.73 -1.16 15.92
C ASP A 25 -2.02 0.13 16.73
N GLY A 26 -3.27 0.28 17.17
CA GLY A 26 -3.69 1.42 18.00
C GLY A 26 -3.03 1.50 19.39
N ARG A 27 -2.25 0.50 19.78
CA ARG A 27 -1.46 0.45 21.02
C ARG A 27 0.04 0.68 20.76
N GLY A 28 0.43 0.97 19.52
CA GLY A 28 1.82 1.19 19.14
C GLY A 28 2.65 -0.08 18.95
N ARG A 29 2.03 -1.27 18.93
CA ARG A 29 2.75 -2.53 18.68
C ARG A 29 2.86 -2.77 17.19
N ILE A 30 4.04 -3.14 16.70
CA ILE A 30 4.22 -3.52 15.30
C ILE A 30 3.46 -4.82 15.02
N VAL A 31 2.63 -4.83 13.99
CA VAL A 31 1.77 -5.97 13.61
C VAL A 31 1.98 -6.44 12.18
N ALA A 32 2.65 -5.65 11.34
CA ALA A 32 2.90 -5.99 9.94
C ALA A 32 4.10 -5.20 9.41
N ALA A 33 4.79 -5.74 8.41
CA ALA A 33 5.85 -5.04 7.67
C ALA A 33 5.49 -4.97 6.18
N ALA A 34 5.09 -3.78 5.72
CA ALA A 34 4.71 -3.55 4.33
C ALA A 34 5.94 -3.40 3.44
N GLU A 35 5.96 -4.06 2.28
CA GLU A 35 7.04 -3.92 1.30
C GLU A 35 7.11 -2.48 0.76
N LEU A 36 5.95 -1.89 0.45
CA LEU A 36 5.82 -0.47 0.09
C LEU A 36 4.65 0.16 0.85
N ALA A 37 4.79 1.41 1.26
CA ALA A 37 3.73 2.13 1.93
C ALA A 37 3.72 3.64 1.62
N TRP A 38 2.52 4.21 1.63
CA TRP A 38 2.30 5.66 1.60
C TRP A 38 1.61 6.07 2.88
N ARG A 39 2.39 6.39 3.92
CA ARG A 39 1.87 6.63 5.28
C ARG A 39 0.83 7.73 5.36
N ALA A 40 1.06 8.86 4.70
CA ALA A 40 0.10 9.97 4.66
C ALA A 40 -1.27 9.55 4.10
N ARG A 41 -1.28 8.54 3.22
CA ARG A 41 -2.49 7.97 2.60
C ARG A 41 -2.97 6.68 3.30
N ARG A 42 -2.24 6.15 4.29
CA ARG A 42 -2.50 4.83 4.90
C ARG A 42 -2.72 3.73 3.87
N VAL A 43 -1.85 3.68 2.87
CA VAL A 43 -1.83 2.65 1.83
C VAL A 43 -0.60 1.78 2.02
N ALA A 44 -0.77 0.45 1.97
CA ALA A 44 0.31 -0.52 2.09
C ALA A 44 0.20 -1.60 1.02
N VAL A 45 1.34 -1.98 0.44
CA VAL A 45 1.46 -3.05 -0.55
C VAL A 45 2.35 -4.15 0.05
N PHE A 46 1.88 -5.38 -0.06
CA PHE A 46 2.52 -6.58 0.43
C PHE A 46 2.85 -7.53 -0.72
N LEU A 47 3.86 -8.38 -0.54
CA LEU A 47 4.22 -9.42 -1.50
C LEU A 47 3.39 -10.69 -1.27
N PRO A 48 3.22 -11.55 -2.30
CA PRO A 48 2.69 -12.89 -2.12
C PRO A 48 3.43 -13.64 -0.99
N GLY A 49 2.68 -14.28 -0.09
CA GLY A 49 3.22 -14.90 1.13
C GLY A 49 3.19 -14.02 2.38
N GLN A 50 2.78 -12.74 2.27
CA GLN A 50 2.59 -11.81 3.39
C GLN A 50 1.09 -11.55 3.70
N GLU A 51 0.20 -12.51 3.43
CA GLU A 51 -1.25 -12.33 3.59
C GLU A 51 -1.67 -12.09 5.05
N SER A 52 -0.95 -12.67 6.01
CA SER A 52 -1.17 -12.41 7.44
C SER A 52 -0.89 -10.96 7.81
N ASP A 53 0.22 -10.41 7.33
CA ASP A 53 0.60 -9.02 7.54
C ASP A 53 -0.40 -8.06 6.87
N LEU A 54 -0.84 -8.40 5.65
CA LEU A 54 -1.88 -7.67 4.92
C LEU A 54 -3.17 -7.58 5.76
N LEU A 55 -3.60 -8.68 6.36
CA LEU A 55 -4.81 -8.72 7.19
C LEU A 55 -4.64 -7.87 8.47
N LEU A 56 -3.51 -8.00 9.16
CA LEU A 56 -3.22 -7.26 10.39
C LEU A 56 -3.11 -5.76 10.13
N ALA A 57 -2.48 -5.35 9.02
CA ALA A 57 -2.44 -3.95 8.60
C ALA A 57 -3.84 -3.42 8.27
N GLY A 58 -4.70 -4.23 7.63
CA GLY A 58 -6.10 -3.89 7.38
C GLY A 58 -6.88 -3.64 8.68
N GLN A 59 -6.69 -4.49 9.70
CA GLN A 59 -7.25 -4.29 11.04
C GLN A 59 -6.69 -3.05 11.74
N ALA A 60 -5.45 -2.68 11.42
CA ALA A 60 -4.83 -1.43 11.83
C ALA A 60 -5.26 -0.24 10.95
N ASN A 61 -6.41 -0.30 10.25
CA ASN A 61 -6.99 0.76 9.42
C ASN A 61 -6.12 1.23 8.24
N TRP A 62 -5.34 0.32 7.64
CA TRP A 62 -4.66 0.57 6.37
C TRP A 62 -5.47 0.03 5.19
N ARG A 63 -5.37 0.72 4.05
CA ARG A 63 -5.78 0.18 2.74
C ARG A 63 -4.65 -0.72 2.26
N THR A 64 -4.94 -2.01 2.11
CA THR A 64 -3.90 -3.01 1.85
C THR A 64 -4.09 -3.68 0.50
N PHE A 65 -2.98 -3.92 -0.19
CA PHE A 65 -2.94 -4.52 -1.52
C PHE A 65 -1.87 -5.61 -1.58
N LEU A 66 -2.12 -6.65 -2.38
CA LEU A 66 -1.16 -7.73 -2.61
C LEU A 66 -0.60 -7.62 -4.03
N ALA A 67 0.72 -7.53 -4.17
CA ALA A 67 1.41 -7.32 -5.45
C ALA A 67 1.42 -8.55 -6.39
N GLY A 68 0.51 -9.51 -6.21
CA GLY A 68 0.39 -10.71 -7.05
C GLY A 68 0.01 -10.42 -8.50
N ASP A 69 -0.74 -9.34 -8.73
CA ASP A 69 -1.00 -8.76 -10.05
C ASP A 69 -0.73 -7.25 -10.02
N VAL A 70 0.35 -6.84 -10.68
CA VAL A 70 0.79 -5.45 -10.74
C VAL A 70 -0.22 -4.55 -11.45
N ALA A 71 -0.91 -5.04 -12.48
CA ALA A 71 -1.88 -4.23 -13.22
C ALA A 71 -3.09 -3.90 -12.34
N ALA A 72 -3.65 -4.93 -11.68
CA ALA A 72 -4.75 -4.77 -10.74
C ALA A 72 -4.37 -3.87 -9.55
N CYS A 73 -3.14 -4.01 -9.03
CA CYS A 73 -2.65 -3.13 -7.97
C CYS A 73 -2.58 -1.67 -8.40
N VAL A 74 -2.05 -1.37 -9.59
CA VAL A 74 -2.00 0.01 -10.07
C VAL A 74 -3.40 0.59 -10.21
N ASP A 75 -4.31 -0.13 -10.86
CA ASP A 75 -5.65 0.39 -11.13
C ASP A 75 -6.41 0.66 -9.84
N ALA A 76 -6.28 -0.23 -8.85
CA ALA A 76 -6.88 -0.05 -7.53
C ALA A 76 -6.28 1.13 -6.75
N LEU A 77 -4.96 1.34 -6.84
CA LEU A 77 -4.28 2.47 -6.22
C LEU A 77 -4.69 3.79 -6.88
N LEU A 78 -4.66 3.88 -8.21
CA LEU A 78 -5.04 5.10 -8.93
C LEU A 78 -6.51 5.48 -8.71
N ALA A 79 -7.39 4.50 -8.50
CA ALA A 79 -8.77 4.77 -8.15
C ALA A 79 -8.92 5.50 -6.79
N LEU A 80 -7.97 5.36 -5.86
CA LEU A 80 -8.01 6.05 -4.56
C LEU A 80 -7.86 7.57 -4.69
N ASP A 81 -7.05 8.07 -5.63
CA ASP A 81 -6.82 9.50 -5.82
C ASP A 81 -8.02 10.20 -6.51
N ASN A 82 -8.74 9.49 -7.38
CA ASN A 82 -9.90 10.02 -8.07
C ASN A 82 -11.10 10.30 -7.14
N VAL A 83 -11.19 9.58 -6.01
CA VAL A 83 -12.25 9.78 -5.01
C VAL A 83 -11.98 11.01 -4.15
N GLU A 84 -10.71 11.34 -3.87
CA GLU A 84 -10.35 12.48 -3.02
C GLU A 84 -10.42 13.84 -3.75
N THR A 85 -10.38 13.85 -5.09
CA THR A 85 -10.42 15.08 -5.90
C THR A 85 -11.84 15.55 -6.25
N THR A 86 -12.88 14.76 -5.94
CA THR A 86 -14.30 15.09 -6.21
C THR A 86 -14.99 15.72 -4.99
N ARG A 87 -14.25 16.35 -4.08
CA ARG A 87 -14.80 17.10 -2.93
C ARG A 87 -14.39 18.56 -2.96
#